data_AF-A0A450W714-F1
#
_entry.id   AF-A0A450W714-F1
#
_cell.length_a   1.000
_cell.length_b   1.000
_cell.length_c   1.000
_cell.angle_alpha   90.00
_cell.angle_beta   90.00
_cell.angle_gamma   90.00
#
_symmetry.space_group_name_H-M   'P 1'
#
loop_
_entity.id
_entity.type
_entity.pdbx_description
1 polymer ?
#
loop_
_entity_poly.entity_id
_entity_poly.type
_entity_poly.pdbx_seq_one_letter_code
_entity_poly.pdbx_strand_id
1 'polypeptide(L)' 'MNKISRIVGCVLLAVSMSAYALETQLVVVTSFPNDLTKPFKSAFESNNPGIEIEMLKKKTTAGIKYIQETADNK' A
#
# COMPACT_ATOMS: atom_id res chain seq x y z
N MET A 1 -26.71 4.67 -46.85
CA MET A 1 -25.69 5.68 -46.47
C MET A 1 -25.04 5.22 -45.17
N ASN A 2 -23.99 4.40 -45.28
CA ASN A 2 -23.34 3.67 -44.20
C ASN A 2 -22.00 4.31 -43.82
N LYS A 3 -21.98 5.34 -42.97
CA LYS A 3 -20.71 5.93 -42.51
C LYS A 3 -20.66 6.31 -41.03
N ILE A 4 -21.52 5.72 -40.19
CA ILE A 4 -21.53 6.00 -38.73
C ILE A 4 -21.09 4.77 -37.91
N SER A 5 -20.97 3.59 -38.53
CA SER A 5 -20.72 2.31 -37.87
C SER A 5 -19.25 1.89 -37.76
N ARG A 6 -18.30 2.85 -37.63
CA ARG A 6 -16.86 2.58 -37.52
C ARG A 6 -16.16 3.24 -36.34
N ILE A 7 -16.91 3.62 -35.30
CA ILE A 7 -16.36 4.09 -34.01
C ILE A 7 -16.93 3.23 -32.88
N VAL A 8 -17.00 1.90 -33.09
CA VAL A 8 -17.56 0.94 -32.12
C VAL A 8 -16.57 -0.18 -31.73
N GLY A 9 -15.36 -0.25 -32.32
CA GLY A 9 -14.48 -1.38 -32.02
C GLY A 9 -13.01 -1.00 -32.02
N CYS A 10 -12.47 -0.61 -30.86
CA CYS A 10 -11.07 -0.88 -30.47
C CYS A 10 -10.63 -0.32 -29.10
N VAL A 11 -11.52 0.17 -28.23
CA VAL A 11 -11.14 0.54 -26.84
C VAL A 11 -11.75 -0.46 -25.85
N LEU A 12 -11.52 -1.75 -26.08
CA LEU A 12 -11.98 -2.84 -25.21
C LEU A 12 -10.84 -3.72 -24.65
N LEU A 13 -9.57 -3.29 -24.75
CA LEU A 13 -8.43 -4.13 -24.33
C LEU A 13 -7.31 -3.33 -23.65
N ALA A 14 -7.65 -2.34 -22.81
CA ALA A 14 -6.65 -1.70 -21.98
C ALA A 14 -7.00 -1.95 -20.51
N VAL A 15 -6.16 -2.78 -19.90
CA VAL A 15 -5.96 -2.88 -18.45
C VAL A 15 -7.00 -3.74 -17.73
N SER A 16 -6.87 -5.05 -17.94
CA SER A 16 -7.00 -6.00 -16.84
C SER A 16 -5.89 -5.71 -15.82
N MET A 17 -6.05 -4.64 -15.02
CA MET A 17 -5.25 -4.49 -13.80
C MET A 17 -5.76 -5.57 -12.88
N SER A 18 -4.94 -6.60 -12.70
CA SER A 18 -5.00 -7.45 -11.52
C SER A 18 -5.06 -6.52 -10.32
N ALA A 19 -6.26 -6.36 -9.77
CA ALA A 19 -6.47 -5.85 -8.44
C ALA A 19 -5.88 -6.90 -7.50
N TYR A 20 -4.55 -6.91 -7.38
CA TYR A 20 -3.94 -7.27 -6.12
C TYR A 20 -4.63 -6.35 -5.13
N ALA A 21 -5.38 -6.92 -4.19
CA ALA A 21 -5.79 -6.19 -3.01
C ALA A 21 -4.49 -5.74 -2.35
N LEU A 22 -4.00 -4.55 -2.74
CA LEU A 22 -2.93 -3.89 -2.05
C LEU A 22 -3.50 -3.66 -0.67
N GLU A 23 -3.00 -4.41 0.31
CA GLU A 23 -3.12 -4.08 1.72
C GLU A 23 -2.87 -2.57 1.83
N THR A 24 -3.94 -1.82 2.06
CA THR A 24 -3.91 -0.36 2.06
C THR A 24 -3.23 0.18 3.31
N GLN A 25 -2.78 -0.70 4.20
CA GLN A 25 -2.15 -0.37 5.47
C GLN A 25 -0.82 -1.12 5.64
N LEU A 26 0.27 -0.36 5.77
CA LEU A 26 1.62 -0.86 6.06
C LEU A 26 1.96 -0.54 7.52
N VAL A 27 2.17 -1.57 8.33
CA VAL A 27 2.59 -1.41 9.73
C VAL A 27 4.11 -1.54 9.84
N VAL A 28 4.77 -0.48 10.33
CA VAL A 28 6.22 -0.45 10.56
C VAL A 28 6.49 -0.46 12.06
N VAL A 29 7.18 -1.49 12.53
CA VAL A 29 7.51 -1.67 13.96
C VAL A 29 8.96 -1.27 14.21
N THR A 30 9.18 -0.32 15.10
CA THR A 30 10.53 0.22 15.35
C THR A 30 10.72 0.66 16.80
N SER A 31 11.97 0.65 17.26
CA SER A 31 12.35 1.16 18.59
C SER A 31 12.67 2.65 18.58
N PHE A 32 12.77 3.27 17.39
CA PHE A 32 13.02 4.69 17.26
C PHE A 32 11.82 5.54 17.74
N PRO A 33 12.05 6.74 18.28
CA PRO A 33 10.98 7.67 18.62
C PRO A 33 10.26 8.17 17.37
N ASN A 34 8.97 8.46 17.52
CA ASN A 34 8.10 8.87 16.42
C ASN A 34 8.58 10.16 15.73
N ASP A 35 9.26 11.05 16.45
CA ASP A 35 9.77 12.29 15.87
C ASP A 35 10.83 12.06 14.80
N LEU A 36 11.57 10.95 14.88
CA LEU A 36 12.52 10.54 13.84
C LEU A 36 11.84 9.82 12.67
N THR A 37 10.66 9.20 12.88
CA THR A 37 9.99 8.39 11.85
C THR A 37 8.98 9.18 11.03
N LYS A 38 8.44 10.29 11.56
CA LYS A 38 7.48 11.17 10.88
C LYS A 38 7.91 11.59 9.47
N PRO A 39 9.15 12.07 9.22
CA PRO A 39 9.56 12.48 7.87
C PRO A 39 9.54 11.31 6.87
N PHE A 40 9.90 10.11 7.31
CA PHE A 40 9.89 8.91 6.48
C PHE A 40 8.47 8.47 6.14
N LYS A 41 7.55 8.51 7.12
CA LYS A 41 6.11 8.25 6.89
C LYS A 41 5.59 9.16 5.78
N SER A 42 5.76 10.47 5.96
CA SER A 42 5.25 11.47 4.99
C SER A 42 5.87 11.32 3.61
N ALA A 43 7.19 11.08 3.52
CA ALA A 43 7.86 10.88 2.24
C ALA A 43 7.38 9.60 1.53
N PHE A 44 7.13 8.52 2.27
CA PHE A 44 6.64 7.29 1.68
C PHE A 44 5.20 7.42 1.19
N GLU A 45 4.28 7.95 2.02
CA GLU A 45 2.87 8.12 1.65
C GLU A 45 2.72 9.04 0.43
N SER A 46 3.55 10.09 0.34
CA SER A 46 3.57 10.98 -0.83
C SER A 46 3.99 10.28 -2.12
N ASN A 47 4.86 9.26 -2.04
CA ASN A 47 5.33 8.51 -3.20
C ASN A 47 4.48 7.27 -3.51
N ASN A 48 3.63 6.85 -2.57
CA ASN A 48 2.78 5.66 -2.69
C ASN A 48 1.33 6.00 -2.35
N PRO A 49 0.60 6.69 -3.26
CA PRO A 49 -0.81 7.01 -3.06
C PRO A 49 -1.64 5.74 -2.84
N GLY A 50 -2.44 5.71 -1.78
CA GLY A 50 -3.30 4.57 -1.43
C GLY A 50 -2.71 3.58 -0.43
N ILE A 51 -1.47 3.79 0.04
CA ILE A 51 -0.87 3.03 1.15
C ILE A 51 -0.74 3.95 2.37
N GLU A 52 -1.45 3.62 3.45
CA GLU A 52 -1.33 4.28 4.75
C GLU A 52 -0.25 3.60 5.59
N ILE A 53 0.63 4.36 6.25
CA ILE A 53 1.62 3.80 7.17
C ILE A 53 1.22 3.98 8.63
N GLU A 54 1.22 2.89 9.39
CA GLU A 54 1.17 2.91 10.84
C GLU A 54 2.58 2.68 11.43
N MET A 55 3.07 3.66 12.19
CA MET A 55 4.37 3.56 12.88
C MET A 55 4.16 3.09 14.33
N LEU A 56 4.55 1.86 14.64
CA LEU A 56 4.47 1.28 15.97
C LEU A 56 5.80 1.35 16.71
N LYS A 57 5.86 2.19 17.75
CA LYS A 57 7.01 2.26 18.65
C LYS A 57 7.00 1.09 19.63
N LYS A 58 7.84 0.08 19.41
CA LYS A 58 8.04 -1.08 20.30
C LYS A 58 9.53 -1.29 20.55
N LYS A 59 9.89 -1.69 21.78
CA LYS A 59 11.27 -2.15 22.08
C LYS A 59 11.57 -3.41 21.25
N THR A 60 12.83 -3.63 20.87
CA THR A 60 13.25 -4.70 19.94
C THR A 60 12.61 -6.05 20.22
N THR A 61 12.70 -6.57 21.46
CA THR A 61 12.11 -7.85 21.84
C THR A 61 10.60 -7.90 21.65
N ALA A 62 9.89 -6.83 22.03
CA ALA A 62 8.44 -6.73 21.86
C ALA A 62 8.04 -6.53 20.39
N GLY A 63 8.87 -5.86 19.60
CA GLY A 63 8.66 -5.69 18.16
C GLY A 63 8.76 -6.99 17.40
N ILE A 64 9.79 -7.80 17.69
CA ILE A 64 9.96 -9.14 17.10
C ILE A 64 8.74 -10.03 17.43
N LYS A 65 8.36 -10.07 18.70
CA LYS A 65 7.19 -10.86 19.14
C LYS A 65 5.91 -10.41 18.43
N TYR A 66 5.69 -9.10 18.31
CA TYR A 66 4.52 -8.57 17.61
C TYR A 66 4.48 -9.00 16.13
N ILE A 67 5.62 -8.94 15.43
CA ILE A 67 5.69 -9.37 14.03
C ILE A 67 5.40 -10.87 13.92
N GLN A 68 5.96 -11.69 14.81
CA GLN A 68 5.70 -13.14 14.84
C GLN A 68 4.23 -13.45 15.07
N GLU A 69 3.57 -12.76 15.99
CA GLU A 69 2.15 -12.94 16.30
C GLU A 69 1.22 -12.43 15.18
N THR A 70 1.66 -11.44 14.40
CA THR A 70 0.84 -10.81 13.35
C THR A 70 1.07 -11.45 11.97
N ALA A 71 2.19 -12.14 11.74
CA ALA A 71 2.55 -12.73 10.45
C ALA A 71 1.56 -13.81 9.96
N ASP A 72 0.82 -14.45 10.86
CA ASP A 72 -0.15 -15.50 10.54
C ASP A 72 -1.57 -14.97 10.31
N ASN A 73 -1.84 -13.68 10.57
CA ASN A 73 -3.12 -13.05 10.23
C ASN A 73 -3.15 -12.73 8.72
N LYS A 74 -3.52 -13.72 7.91
CA LYS A 74 -3.89 -13.53 6.49
C LYS A 74 -5.41 -13.54 6.33
#